data_AF-A0A5M4D8W0-F1
#
_entry.id   AF-A0A5M4D8W0-F1
#
_cell.length_a   1.000
_cell.length_b   1.000
_cell.length_c   1.000
_cell.angle_alpha   90.00
_cell.angle_beta   90.00
_cell.angle_gamma   90.00
#
_symmetry.space_group_name_H-M   'P 1'
#
loop_
_entity.id
_entity.type
_entity.pdbx_description
1 polymer ?
#
loop_
_entity_poly.entity_id
_entity_poly.type
_entity_poly.pdbx_seq_one_letter_code
_entity_poly.pdbx_strand_id
1 'polypeptide(L)'
;MTRPAATIIDAHQHFWRPSRGDYGWLTPQMSTLYRNFEPGDLKPMLDACGVRATVLVQAAPTVDETRYLLSLSEAHPWIRGVVGWVDFDHPAAGVAQLAELASHPMLVGVRPMVQDIPDVEWLRRPSHAPVWDAIVERGLMFDALVKPAHLESLAGLLEDRPELPCVLDHAGKPTVALGKDSGFWVWGNWMQHIARESSVWCKVSGLVTEAGPGWSVDRLRPFVDVLIQAFGPRRLIWGSDWPMLNLAGDYTRWFQATEVLLGGLSGDDRAAVLGGNAVRAYQLDGVPA
;
A
#
# COMPACT_ATOMS: atom_id res chain seq x y z
N MET A 1 -21.91 -12.47 25.60
CA MET A 1 -21.96 -12.30 24.13
C MET A 1 -20.52 -12.15 23.65
N THR A 2 -19.99 -13.12 22.91
CA THR A 2 -18.68 -13.03 22.28
C THR A 2 -18.72 -11.92 21.23
N ARG A 3 -17.85 -10.91 21.35
CA ARG A 3 -17.66 -9.89 20.28
C ARG A 3 -17.44 -10.64 18.95
N PRO A 4 -18.09 -10.24 17.85
CA PRO A 4 -17.75 -10.77 16.54
C PRO A 4 -16.25 -10.55 16.29
N ALA A 5 -15.59 -11.54 15.69
CA ALA A 5 -14.19 -11.41 15.31
C ALA A 5 -14.03 -10.17 14.42
N ALA A 6 -12.99 -9.37 14.65
CA ALA A 6 -12.74 -8.20 13.84
C ALA A 6 -12.46 -8.59 12.39
N THR A 7 -13.06 -7.89 11.44
CA THR A 7 -12.88 -8.14 10.02
C THR A 7 -11.43 -7.87 9.59
N ILE A 8 -10.84 -8.84 8.89
CA ILE A 8 -9.48 -8.73 8.33
C ILE A 8 -9.59 -8.26 6.88
N ILE A 9 -8.77 -7.27 6.52
CA ILE A 9 -8.72 -6.67 5.19
C ILE A 9 -7.27 -6.69 4.70
N ASP A 10 -7.04 -7.25 3.52
CA ASP A 10 -5.77 -7.10 2.81
C ASP A 10 -5.75 -5.77 2.05
N ALA A 11 -5.17 -4.73 2.66
CA ALA A 11 -5.19 -3.39 2.09
C ALA A 11 -4.10 -3.13 1.02
N HIS A 12 -3.42 -4.18 0.54
CA HIS A 12 -2.43 -4.03 -0.53
C HIS A 12 -2.22 -5.33 -1.30
N GLN A 13 -2.82 -5.45 -2.47
CA GLN A 13 -2.55 -6.52 -3.42
C GLN A 13 -2.72 -6.03 -4.86
N HIS A 14 -2.22 -6.80 -5.81
CA HIS A 14 -2.23 -6.50 -7.24
C HIS A 14 -2.82 -7.64 -8.06
N PHE A 15 -3.39 -7.28 -9.22
CA PHE A 15 -3.67 -8.21 -10.31
C PHE A 15 -3.05 -7.67 -11.59
N TRP A 16 -2.59 -8.56 -12.46
CA TRP A 16 -2.11 -8.16 -13.77
C TRP A 16 -2.25 -9.27 -14.81
N ARG A 17 -2.26 -8.84 -16.07
CA ARG A 17 -2.22 -9.70 -17.25
C ARG A 17 -1.13 -9.20 -18.19
N PRO A 18 0.03 -9.88 -18.33
CA PRO A 18 1.13 -9.39 -19.17
C PRO A 18 0.72 -9.06 -20.61
N SER A 19 -0.33 -9.71 -21.12
CA SER A 19 -0.95 -9.44 -22.43
C SER A 19 -1.49 -8.03 -22.63
N ARG A 20 -1.72 -7.25 -21.57
CA ARG A 20 -2.08 -5.83 -21.67
C ARG A 20 -0.95 -4.93 -22.18
N GLY A 21 0.30 -5.37 -22.00
CA GLY A 21 1.47 -4.68 -22.54
C GLY A 21 1.88 -3.39 -21.83
N ASP A 22 1.24 -3.01 -20.72
CA ASP A 22 1.53 -1.78 -19.96
C ASP A 22 2.37 -1.99 -18.69
N TYR A 23 2.75 -3.23 -18.38
CA TYR A 23 3.62 -3.58 -17.24
C TYR A 23 5.11 -3.51 -17.62
N GLY A 24 5.63 -2.31 -17.90
CA GLY A 24 7.01 -2.12 -18.40
C GLY A 24 8.13 -2.67 -17.49
N TRP A 25 7.87 -2.83 -16.18
CA TRP A 25 8.80 -3.41 -15.22
C TRP A 25 8.82 -4.95 -15.25
N LEU A 26 7.76 -5.58 -15.78
CA LEU A 26 7.57 -7.02 -15.73
C LEU A 26 8.22 -7.68 -16.94
N THR A 27 9.34 -8.36 -16.73
CA THR A 27 10.12 -8.98 -17.81
C THR A 27 10.03 -10.52 -17.78
N PRO A 28 10.18 -11.22 -18.92
CA PRO A 28 10.16 -12.69 -18.97
C PRO A 28 11.15 -13.38 -18.03
N GLN A 29 12.24 -12.70 -17.65
CA GLN A 29 13.25 -13.20 -16.72
C GLN A 29 12.73 -13.28 -15.28
N MET A 30 11.69 -12.53 -14.94
CA MET A 30 11.02 -12.58 -13.64
C MET A 30 10.01 -13.73 -13.61
N SER A 31 10.48 -14.96 -13.81
CA SER A 31 9.63 -16.15 -14.04
C SER A 31 8.53 -16.38 -13.00
N THR A 32 8.79 -16.05 -11.72
CA THR A 32 7.79 -16.12 -10.65
C THR A 32 6.61 -15.18 -10.88
N LEU A 33 6.85 -14.01 -11.47
CA LEU A 33 5.86 -12.95 -11.65
C LEU A 33 5.34 -12.83 -13.09
N TYR A 34 6.06 -13.35 -14.08
CA TYR A 34 5.74 -13.23 -15.51
C TYR A 34 4.63 -14.20 -15.95
N ARG A 35 3.44 -14.00 -15.38
CA ARG A 35 2.19 -14.72 -15.70
C ARG A 35 0.99 -13.86 -15.33
N ASN A 36 -0.21 -14.32 -15.66
CA ASN A 36 -1.43 -13.74 -15.11
C ASN A 36 -1.51 -14.02 -13.60
N PHE A 37 -1.92 -12.98 -12.87
CA PHE A 37 -2.39 -13.08 -11.49
C PHE A 37 -3.77 -12.46 -11.42
N GLU A 38 -4.75 -13.27 -11.07
CA GLU A 38 -6.16 -12.91 -11.18
C GLU A 38 -6.92 -13.19 -9.86
N PRO A 39 -8.14 -12.65 -9.71
CA PRO A 39 -8.95 -12.84 -8.50
C PRO A 39 -9.12 -14.30 -8.06
N GLY A 40 -9.19 -15.24 -9.02
CA GLY A 40 -9.28 -16.67 -8.75
C GLY A 40 -8.02 -17.29 -8.12
N ASP A 41 -6.84 -16.70 -8.37
CA ASP A 41 -5.58 -17.14 -7.77
C ASP A 41 -5.49 -16.71 -6.29
N LEU A 42 -5.98 -15.50 -5.97
CA LEU A 42 -5.89 -14.93 -4.62
C LEU A 42 -6.97 -15.46 -3.67
N LYS A 43 -8.21 -15.64 -4.16
CA LYS A 43 -9.38 -15.95 -3.32
C LYS A 43 -9.19 -17.15 -2.37
N PRO A 44 -8.61 -18.29 -2.78
CA PRO A 44 -8.36 -19.41 -1.86
C PRO A 44 -7.45 -19.05 -0.67
N MET A 45 -6.46 -18.16 -0.89
CA MET A 45 -5.56 -17.72 0.18
C MET A 45 -6.24 -16.76 1.15
N LEU A 46 -7.11 -15.87 0.64
CA LEU A 46 -7.96 -15.01 1.47
C LEU A 46 -8.84 -15.86 2.41
N ASP A 47 -9.51 -16.87 1.84
CA ASP A 47 -10.41 -17.75 2.59
C ASP A 47 -9.66 -18.54 3.67
N ALA A 48 -8.47 -19.06 3.35
CA ALA A 48 -7.63 -19.78 4.30
C ALA A 48 -7.16 -18.92 5.47
N CYS A 49 -6.96 -17.61 5.25
CA CYS A 49 -6.52 -16.66 6.28
C CYS A 49 -7.70 -15.90 6.93
N GLY A 50 -8.94 -16.16 6.52
CA GLY A 50 -10.12 -15.45 7.02
C GLY A 50 -10.22 -13.98 6.59
N VAL A 51 -9.49 -13.57 5.56
CA VAL A 51 -9.52 -12.22 4.99
C VAL A 51 -10.84 -12.03 4.24
N ARG A 52 -11.57 -10.96 4.55
CA ARG A 52 -12.93 -10.74 4.02
C ARG A 52 -13.02 -9.69 2.93
N ALA A 53 -12.03 -8.82 2.84
CA ALA A 53 -11.97 -7.77 1.85
C ALA A 53 -10.54 -7.44 1.45
N THR A 54 -10.38 -6.80 0.29
CA THR A 54 -9.10 -6.29 -0.18
C THR A 54 -9.19 -4.84 -0.68
N VAL A 55 -8.05 -4.16 -0.70
CA VAL A 55 -7.81 -2.97 -1.51
C VAL A 55 -6.89 -3.37 -2.67
N LEU A 56 -7.38 -3.22 -3.90
CA LEU A 56 -6.67 -3.56 -5.13
C LEU A 56 -5.89 -2.34 -5.62
N VAL A 57 -4.57 -2.48 -5.78
CA VAL A 57 -3.67 -1.36 -6.08
C VAL A 57 -3.09 -1.51 -7.48
N GLN A 58 -2.98 -0.40 -8.23
CA GLN A 58 -2.39 -0.36 -9.58
C GLN A 58 -1.03 -1.04 -9.66
N ALA A 59 -0.76 -1.77 -10.75
CA ALA A 59 0.54 -2.37 -11.04
C ALA A 59 1.21 -1.82 -12.31
N ALA A 60 0.56 -0.90 -13.04
CA ALA A 60 1.12 -0.22 -14.21
C ALA A 60 0.76 1.28 -14.17
N PRO A 61 1.65 2.17 -14.65
CA PRO A 61 1.45 3.61 -14.62
C PRO A 61 0.58 4.09 -15.79
N THR A 62 -0.63 3.54 -15.89
CA THR A 62 -1.60 3.89 -16.94
C THR A 62 -2.99 4.07 -16.36
N VAL A 63 -3.79 4.97 -16.96
CA VAL A 63 -5.20 5.11 -16.57
C VAL A 63 -6.02 3.88 -16.96
N ASP A 64 -5.61 3.19 -18.03
CA ASP A 64 -6.25 1.94 -18.45
C ASP A 64 -6.05 0.83 -17.41
N GLU A 65 -4.97 0.84 -16.63
CA GLU A 65 -4.83 0.00 -15.44
C GLU A 65 -5.89 0.34 -14.40
N THR A 66 -6.08 1.62 -14.08
CA THR A 66 -7.15 2.02 -13.15
C THR A 66 -8.50 1.51 -13.59
N ARG A 67 -8.87 1.70 -14.86
CA ARG A 67 -10.17 1.27 -15.41
C ARG A 67 -10.35 -0.26 -15.31
N TYR A 68 -9.32 -1.03 -15.62
CA TYR A 68 -9.34 -2.48 -15.45
C TYR A 68 -9.54 -2.89 -13.99
N LEU A 69 -8.79 -2.31 -13.05
CA LEU A 69 -8.94 -2.66 -11.64
C LEU A 69 -10.35 -2.31 -11.12
N LEU A 70 -10.92 -1.19 -11.56
CA LEU A 70 -12.31 -0.83 -11.24
C LEU A 70 -13.29 -1.88 -11.79
N SER A 71 -13.12 -2.33 -13.05
CA SER A 71 -13.95 -3.42 -13.61
C SER A 71 -13.83 -4.74 -12.84
N LEU A 72 -12.67 -5.04 -12.25
CA LEU A 72 -12.52 -6.22 -11.40
C LEU A 72 -13.30 -6.06 -10.10
N SER A 73 -13.37 -4.84 -9.55
CA SER A 73 -14.13 -4.56 -8.33
C SER A 73 -15.65 -4.75 -8.53
N GLU A 74 -16.16 -4.47 -9.73
CA GLU A 74 -17.57 -4.74 -10.09
C GLU A 74 -17.89 -6.24 -10.11
N ALA A 75 -16.94 -7.07 -10.57
CA ALA A 75 -17.11 -8.52 -10.68
C ALA A 75 -16.83 -9.28 -9.36
N HIS A 76 -16.11 -8.66 -8.42
CA HIS A 76 -15.62 -9.32 -7.22
C HIS A 76 -15.91 -8.48 -5.95
N PRO A 77 -17.07 -8.71 -5.28
CA PRO A 77 -17.54 -7.87 -4.16
C PRO A 77 -16.65 -7.80 -2.91
N TRP A 78 -15.64 -8.65 -2.82
CA TRP A 78 -14.62 -8.63 -1.77
C TRP A 78 -13.49 -7.62 -2.06
N ILE A 79 -13.40 -7.07 -3.28
CA ILE A 79 -12.58 -5.91 -3.56
C ILE A 79 -13.39 -4.69 -3.12
N ARG A 80 -12.95 -4.01 -2.05
CA ARG A 80 -13.70 -2.91 -1.41
C ARG A 80 -13.11 -1.53 -1.67
N GLY A 81 -11.95 -1.48 -2.32
CA GLY A 81 -11.31 -0.26 -2.77
C GLY A 81 -10.32 -0.54 -3.88
N VAL A 82 -10.15 0.43 -4.75
CA VAL A 82 -9.17 0.47 -5.82
C VAL A 82 -8.31 1.72 -5.63
N VAL A 83 -6.99 1.52 -5.56
CA VAL A 83 -6.01 2.59 -5.64
C VAL A 83 -5.47 2.60 -7.07
N GLY A 84 -5.90 3.60 -7.83
CA GLY A 84 -5.58 3.74 -9.24
C GLY A 84 -4.28 4.48 -9.53
N TRP A 85 -4.07 4.78 -10.81
CA TRP A 85 -3.04 5.68 -11.33
C TRP A 85 -3.70 6.79 -12.15
N VAL A 86 -3.10 7.99 -12.08
CA VAL A 86 -3.40 9.16 -12.93
C VAL A 86 -2.09 9.85 -13.31
N ASP A 87 -2.13 10.65 -14.37
CA ASP A 87 -0.94 11.30 -14.92
C ASP A 87 -0.60 12.60 -14.18
N PHE A 88 0.46 12.55 -13.37
CA PHE A 88 0.99 13.71 -12.66
C PHE A 88 1.89 14.60 -13.53
N ASP A 89 2.61 14.02 -14.50
CA ASP A 89 3.53 14.76 -15.37
C ASP A 89 2.76 15.56 -16.44
N HIS A 90 1.47 15.25 -16.67
CA HIS A 90 0.53 16.06 -17.44
C HIS A 90 -0.66 16.53 -16.59
N PRO A 91 -0.50 17.55 -15.73
CA PRO A 91 -1.47 17.90 -14.69
C PRO A 91 -2.90 18.16 -15.17
N ALA A 92 -3.08 18.80 -16.32
CA ALA A 92 -4.41 19.02 -16.89
C ALA A 92 -5.11 17.71 -17.24
N ALA A 93 -4.36 16.73 -17.77
CA ALA A 93 -4.88 15.40 -18.03
C ALA A 93 -5.13 14.64 -16.72
N GLY A 94 -4.19 14.69 -15.76
CA GLY A 94 -4.34 14.07 -14.43
C GLY A 94 -5.58 14.54 -13.68
N VAL A 95 -5.84 15.84 -13.66
CA VAL A 95 -7.05 16.43 -13.04
C VAL A 95 -8.32 15.95 -13.74
N ALA A 96 -8.33 15.90 -15.08
CA ALA A 96 -9.47 15.39 -15.84
C ALA A 96 -9.71 13.90 -15.58
N GLN A 97 -8.64 13.10 -15.50
CA GLN A 97 -8.71 11.67 -15.17
C GLN A 97 -9.25 11.45 -13.75
N LEU A 98 -8.80 12.23 -12.76
CA LEU A 98 -9.35 12.18 -11.41
C LEU A 98 -10.85 12.52 -11.39
N ALA A 99 -11.28 13.50 -12.18
CA ALA A 99 -12.71 13.85 -12.29
C ALA A 99 -13.54 12.71 -12.89
N GLU A 100 -13.04 12.05 -13.95
CA GLU A 100 -13.67 10.87 -14.55
C GLU A 100 -13.76 9.71 -13.55
N LEU A 101 -12.61 9.30 -13.02
CA LEU A 101 -12.48 8.06 -12.25
C LEU A 101 -13.12 8.16 -10.86
N ALA A 102 -13.13 9.34 -10.23
CA ALA A 102 -13.75 9.53 -8.91
C ALA A 102 -15.28 9.38 -8.92
N SER A 103 -15.91 9.30 -10.10
CA SER A 103 -17.32 8.93 -10.21
C SER A 103 -17.57 7.45 -9.87
N HIS A 104 -16.53 6.60 -9.89
CA HIS A 104 -16.63 5.21 -9.54
C HIS A 104 -16.48 5.01 -8.02
N PRO A 105 -17.46 4.40 -7.33
CA PRO A 105 -17.50 4.35 -5.86
C PRO A 105 -16.37 3.54 -5.22
N MET A 106 -15.74 2.64 -5.99
CA MET A 106 -14.58 1.87 -5.51
C MET A 106 -13.24 2.58 -5.68
N LEU A 107 -13.15 3.75 -6.34
CA LEU A 107 -11.89 4.49 -6.36
C LEU A 107 -11.67 5.16 -5.00
N VAL A 108 -10.66 4.71 -4.26
CA VAL A 108 -10.37 5.20 -2.89
C VAL A 108 -9.04 5.94 -2.80
N GLY A 109 -8.23 5.91 -3.86
CA GLY A 109 -6.94 6.57 -3.89
C GLY A 109 -6.24 6.48 -5.22
N VAL A 110 -5.09 7.15 -5.31
CA VAL A 110 -4.16 7.09 -6.44
C VAL A 110 -2.73 6.92 -5.96
N ARG A 111 -1.93 6.24 -6.79
CA ARG A 111 -0.54 5.89 -6.50
C ARG A 111 0.37 6.20 -7.69
N PRO A 112 1.10 7.32 -7.70
CA PRO A 112 2.21 7.50 -8.62
C PRO A 112 3.33 6.50 -8.31
N MET A 113 3.98 5.94 -9.34
CA MET A 113 5.07 4.96 -9.20
C MET A 113 6.43 5.63 -8.95
N VAL A 114 6.49 6.51 -7.93
CA VAL A 114 7.64 7.38 -7.64
C VAL A 114 8.93 6.60 -7.42
N GLN A 115 8.85 5.40 -6.85
CA GLN A 115 10.02 4.55 -6.60
C GLN A 115 10.92 4.31 -7.83
N ASP A 116 10.39 4.40 -9.04
CA ASP A 116 11.10 4.13 -10.30
C ASP A 116 11.38 5.41 -11.12
N ILE A 117 11.00 6.58 -10.58
CA ILE A 117 11.30 7.89 -11.15
C ILE A 117 12.70 8.33 -10.68
N PRO A 118 13.63 8.70 -11.57
CA PRO A 118 15.00 9.07 -11.19
C PRO A 118 15.11 10.34 -10.33
N ASP A 119 14.14 11.25 -10.46
CA ASP A 119 14.10 12.50 -9.71
C ASP A 119 13.54 12.25 -8.30
N VAL A 120 14.42 12.30 -7.29
CA VAL A 120 14.05 12.08 -5.89
C VAL A 120 13.12 13.16 -5.33
N GLU A 121 13.09 14.34 -5.94
CA GLU A 121 12.20 15.46 -5.57
C GLU A 121 10.92 15.52 -6.40
N TRP A 122 10.62 14.48 -7.19
CA TRP A 122 9.47 14.44 -8.08
C TRP A 122 8.15 14.77 -7.36
N LEU A 123 7.97 14.30 -6.12
CA LEU A 123 6.76 14.55 -5.31
C LEU A 123 6.47 16.05 -5.12
N ARG A 124 7.53 16.85 -4.97
CA ARG A 124 7.45 18.29 -4.65
C ARG A 124 7.56 19.18 -5.88
N ARG A 125 7.52 18.64 -7.10
CA ARG A 125 7.49 19.45 -8.32
C ARG A 125 6.29 20.40 -8.28
N PRO A 126 6.49 21.72 -8.45
CA PRO A 126 5.39 22.68 -8.42
C PRO A 126 4.30 22.41 -9.46
N SER A 127 4.66 21.81 -10.61
CA SER A 127 3.72 21.42 -11.66
C SER A 127 2.67 20.42 -11.19
N HIS A 128 2.93 19.62 -10.16
CA HIS A 128 1.98 18.62 -9.65
C HIS A 128 0.89 19.21 -8.74
N ALA A 129 1.01 20.48 -8.33
CA ALA A 129 0.09 21.12 -7.40
C ALA A 129 -1.40 20.95 -7.78
N PRO A 130 -1.83 21.14 -9.05
CA PRO A 130 -3.24 20.95 -9.41
C PRO A 130 -3.75 19.51 -9.21
N VAL A 131 -2.88 18.51 -9.38
CA VAL A 131 -3.24 17.10 -9.18
C VAL A 131 -3.37 16.81 -7.68
N TRP A 132 -2.46 17.33 -6.85
CA TRP A 132 -2.57 17.24 -5.40
C TRP A 132 -3.84 17.90 -4.86
N ASP A 133 -4.15 19.12 -5.33
CA ASP A 133 -5.37 19.83 -4.95
C ASP A 133 -6.62 19.01 -5.32
N ALA A 134 -6.65 18.44 -6.53
CA ALA A 134 -7.76 17.61 -6.99
C ALA A 134 -7.95 16.33 -6.18
N ILE A 135 -6.87 15.73 -5.66
CA ILE A 135 -6.90 14.56 -4.76
C ILE A 135 -7.55 14.95 -3.43
N VAL A 136 -7.11 16.07 -2.83
CA VAL A 136 -7.66 16.59 -1.57
C VAL A 136 -9.14 16.91 -1.70
N GLU A 137 -9.54 17.64 -2.74
CA GLU A 137 -10.94 18.03 -3.00
C GLU A 137 -11.88 16.82 -3.08
N ARG A 138 -11.37 15.69 -3.58
CA ARG A 138 -12.13 14.44 -3.75
C ARG A 138 -12.02 13.49 -2.57
N GLY A 139 -11.19 13.80 -1.57
CA GLY A 139 -10.93 12.93 -0.42
C GLY A 139 -10.28 11.60 -0.80
N LEU A 140 -9.58 11.52 -1.93
CA LEU A 140 -8.89 10.31 -2.38
C LEU A 140 -7.56 10.17 -1.64
N MET A 141 -7.17 8.95 -1.27
CA MET A 141 -5.86 8.72 -0.65
C MET A 141 -4.74 8.84 -1.67
N PHE A 142 -3.64 9.48 -1.27
CA PHE A 142 -2.34 9.31 -1.89
C PHE A 142 -1.62 8.11 -1.27
N ASP A 143 -1.43 7.04 -2.03
CA ASP A 143 -0.57 5.93 -1.63
C ASP A 143 0.89 6.26 -2.03
N ALA A 144 1.74 6.53 -1.05
CA ALA A 144 3.12 6.96 -1.25
C ALA A 144 4.06 5.76 -1.47
N LEU A 145 4.19 5.32 -2.72
CA LEU A 145 5.16 4.30 -3.14
C LEU A 145 6.56 4.90 -3.29
N VAL A 146 7.28 4.94 -2.18
CA VAL A 146 8.59 5.59 -2.06
C VAL A 146 9.70 4.62 -1.61
N LYS A 147 10.95 5.06 -1.73
CA LYS A 147 12.16 4.39 -1.24
C LYS A 147 12.81 5.28 -0.17
N PRO A 148 13.79 4.80 0.60
CA PRO A 148 14.42 5.61 1.66
C PRO A 148 14.96 6.97 1.18
N ALA A 149 15.47 7.04 -0.06
CA ALA A 149 15.97 8.28 -0.66
C ALA A 149 14.88 9.34 -0.91
N HIS A 150 13.60 8.96 -0.94
CA HIS A 150 12.47 9.85 -1.19
C HIS A 150 11.78 10.32 0.10
N LEU A 151 12.18 9.81 1.27
CA LEU A 151 11.48 10.09 2.54
C LEU A 151 11.56 11.55 2.95
N GLU A 152 12.66 12.23 2.63
CA GLU A 152 12.81 13.67 2.83
C GLU A 152 11.82 14.45 1.95
N SER A 153 11.75 14.11 0.66
CA SER A 153 10.80 14.75 -0.27
C SER A 153 9.35 14.48 0.12
N LEU A 154 9.03 13.27 0.60
CA LEU A 154 7.70 12.95 1.12
C LEU A 154 7.38 13.76 2.37
N ALA A 155 8.31 13.88 3.32
CA ALA A 155 8.13 14.69 4.52
C ALA A 155 7.86 16.16 4.14
N GLY A 156 8.66 16.72 3.23
CA GLY A 156 8.45 18.08 2.72
C GLY A 156 7.10 18.27 2.04
N LEU A 157 6.64 17.31 1.23
CA LEU A 157 5.31 17.37 0.63
C LEU A 157 4.19 17.43 1.69
N LEU A 158 4.30 16.61 2.74
CA LEU A 158 3.31 16.54 3.81
C LEU A 158 3.33 17.78 4.73
N GLU A 159 4.50 18.39 4.91
CA GLU A 159 4.65 19.68 5.60
C GLU A 159 4.05 20.82 4.77
N ASP A 160 4.28 20.81 3.45
CA ASP A 160 3.73 21.81 2.52
C ASP A 160 2.20 21.66 2.35
N ARG A 161 1.65 20.45 2.55
CA ARG A 161 0.25 20.08 2.30
C ARG A 161 -0.30 19.18 3.42
N PRO A 162 -0.48 19.71 4.65
CA PRO A 162 -0.91 18.92 5.80
C PRO A 162 -2.32 18.32 5.65
N GLU A 163 -3.13 18.85 4.73
CA GLU A 163 -4.45 18.33 4.38
C GLU A 163 -4.42 17.14 3.42
N LEU A 164 -3.28 16.83 2.79
CA LEU A 164 -3.15 15.72 1.84
C LEU A 164 -3.32 14.39 2.57
N PRO A 165 -4.38 13.63 2.30
CA PRO A 165 -4.58 12.36 2.97
C PRO A 165 -3.66 11.32 2.33
N CYS A 166 -2.85 10.65 3.16
CA CYS A 166 -1.74 9.86 2.66
C CYS A 166 -1.54 8.56 3.45
N VAL A 167 -1.19 7.51 2.70
CA VAL A 167 -0.79 6.20 3.20
C VAL A 167 0.60 5.89 2.68
N LEU A 168 1.57 5.72 3.58
CA LEU A 168 2.92 5.29 3.24
C LEU A 168 2.93 3.79 2.91
N ASP A 169 3.26 3.46 1.66
CA ASP A 169 3.36 2.07 1.21
C ASP A 169 4.63 1.40 1.76
N HIS A 170 4.48 0.13 2.14
CA HIS A 170 5.57 -0.78 2.52
C HIS A 170 6.59 -0.19 3.50
N ALA A 171 6.13 0.64 4.43
CA ALA A 171 6.97 1.36 5.37
C ALA A 171 8.08 2.20 4.72
N GLY A 172 7.90 2.69 3.49
CA GLY A 172 8.94 3.41 2.75
C GLY A 172 10.12 2.53 2.31
N LYS A 173 9.89 1.22 2.20
CA LYS A 173 10.82 0.20 1.68
C LYS A 173 12.19 0.22 2.36
N PRO A 174 12.26 -0.03 3.68
CA PRO A 174 13.54 -0.13 4.37
C PRO A 174 14.42 -1.21 3.76
N THR A 175 15.75 -1.07 3.89
CA THR A 175 16.73 -2.06 3.43
C THR A 175 16.81 -3.27 4.36
N VAL A 176 15.72 -4.04 4.49
CA VAL A 176 15.57 -5.12 5.48
C VAL A 176 16.63 -6.21 5.33
N ALA A 177 17.01 -6.56 4.10
CA ALA A 177 18.05 -7.55 3.82
C ALA A 177 19.41 -7.21 4.45
N LEU A 178 19.70 -5.92 4.67
CA LEU A 178 20.95 -5.44 5.29
C LEU A 178 20.88 -5.35 6.83
N GLY A 179 19.72 -5.64 7.42
CA GLY A 179 19.52 -5.57 8.86
C GLY A 179 19.69 -4.17 9.44
N LYS A 180 20.18 -4.07 10.69
CA LYS A 180 20.38 -2.80 11.39
C LYS A 180 21.65 -2.05 10.99
N ASP A 181 22.54 -2.72 10.27
CA ASP A 181 23.91 -2.25 10.04
C ASP A 181 24.02 -1.27 8.86
N SER A 182 22.95 -1.13 8.06
CA SER A 182 22.91 -0.20 6.93
C SER A 182 21.51 0.37 6.73
N GLY A 183 21.38 1.70 6.74
CA GLY A 183 20.14 2.42 6.44
C GLY A 183 19.05 2.39 7.53
N PHE A 184 19.06 1.40 8.44
CA PHE A 184 18.01 1.22 9.46
C PHE A 184 17.73 2.47 10.29
N TRP A 185 18.77 3.10 10.85
CA TRP A 185 18.59 4.26 11.73
C TRP A 185 18.11 5.50 10.98
N VAL A 186 18.61 5.72 9.75
CA VAL A 186 18.18 6.83 8.90
C VAL A 186 16.71 6.67 8.52
N TRP A 187 16.33 5.47 8.06
CA TRP A 187 14.94 5.12 7.79
C TRP A 187 14.05 5.29 9.03
N GLY A 188 14.48 4.77 10.19
CA GLY A 188 13.72 4.85 11.43
C GLY A 188 13.50 6.28 11.91
N ASN A 189 14.50 7.16 11.74
CA ASN A 189 14.36 8.59 12.04
C ASN A 189 13.32 9.25 11.14
N TRP A 190 13.29 8.92 9.84
CA TRP A 190 12.25 9.40 8.94
C TRP A 190 10.86 8.87 9.29
N MET A 191 10.74 7.60 9.71
CA MET A 191 9.45 7.07 10.19
C MET A 191 8.95 7.83 11.41
N GLN A 192 9.83 8.13 12.37
CA GLN A 192 9.48 8.94 13.53
C GLN A 192 9.11 10.38 13.17
N HIS A 193 9.86 11.01 12.25
CA HIS A 193 9.59 12.36 11.76
C HIS A 193 8.24 12.43 11.07
N ILE A 194 8.01 11.62 10.04
CA ILE A 194 6.76 11.59 9.28
C ILE A 194 5.57 11.28 10.19
N ALA A 195 5.71 10.31 11.10
CA ALA A 195 4.62 9.97 12.02
C ALA A 195 4.31 11.08 13.02
N ARG A 196 5.29 11.91 13.41
CA ARG A 196 5.11 13.02 14.36
C ARG A 196 4.53 14.26 13.69
N GLU A 197 5.00 14.60 12.50
CA GLU A 197 4.66 15.85 11.81
C GLU A 197 3.44 15.73 10.89
N SER A 198 2.86 14.53 10.73
CA SER A 198 1.72 14.31 9.84
C SER A 198 0.70 13.30 10.39
N SER A 199 -0.48 13.27 9.77
CA SER A 199 -1.54 12.28 10.05
C SER A 199 -1.42 11.00 9.19
N VAL A 200 -0.27 10.77 8.55
CA VAL A 200 -0.07 9.67 7.61
C VAL A 200 -0.27 8.29 8.25
N TRP A 201 -0.94 7.41 7.51
CA TRP A 201 -1.02 5.98 7.81
C TRP A 201 0.18 5.26 7.22
N CYS A 202 0.58 4.12 7.78
CA CYS A 202 1.71 3.35 7.25
C CYS A 202 1.33 1.89 7.06
N LYS A 203 1.61 1.33 5.87
CA LYS A 203 1.34 -0.08 5.61
C LYS A 203 2.45 -0.99 6.14
N VAL A 204 2.05 -1.98 6.94
CA VAL A 204 2.85 -3.16 7.27
C VAL A 204 2.65 -4.18 6.15
N SER A 205 3.39 -4.02 5.06
CA SER A 205 3.34 -4.83 3.84
C SER A 205 4.70 -4.75 3.12
N GLY A 206 4.97 -5.62 2.15
CA GLY A 206 6.19 -5.56 1.31
C GLY A 206 7.53 -5.84 2.02
N LEU A 207 7.57 -5.87 3.36
CA LEU A 207 8.79 -6.09 4.16
C LEU A 207 9.45 -7.44 3.87
N VAL A 208 8.67 -8.46 3.50
CA VAL A 208 9.19 -9.79 3.11
C VAL A 208 10.02 -9.69 1.83
N THR A 209 9.54 -8.92 0.85
CA THR A 209 10.25 -8.69 -0.42
C THR A 209 11.56 -7.93 -0.18
N GLU A 210 11.55 -6.92 0.69
CA GLU A 210 12.75 -6.16 1.07
C GLU A 210 13.75 -6.98 1.91
N ALA A 211 13.26 -8.01 2.63
CA ALA A 211 14.11 -8.92 3.41
C ALA A 211 14.79 -9.98 2.53
N GLY A 212 14.15 -10.33 1.41
CA GLY A 212 14.58 -11.35 0.47
C GLY A 212 14.38 -12.79 0.96
N PRO A 213 14.83 -13.77 0.16
CA PRO A 213 14.74 -15.19 0.51
C PRO A 213 15.40 -15.51 1.85
N GLY A 214 14.80 -16.42 2.61
CA GLY A 214 15.31 -16.81 3.93
C GLY A 214 15.01 -15.84 5.07
N TRP A 215 14.09 -14.88 4.86
CA TRP A 215 13.59 -14.02 5.93
C TRP A 215 13.01 -14.82 7.11
N SER A 216 13.01 -14.18 8.29
CA SER A 216 12.42 -14.71 9.52
C SER A 216 11.66 -13.60 10.25
N VAL A 217 10.76 -13.97 11.17
CA VAL A 217 10.09 -13.01 12.06
C VAL A 217 11.11 -12.14 12.80
N ASP A 218 12.21 -12.72 13.28
CA ASP A 218 13.26 -12.00 14.00
C ASP A 218 13.96 -10.95 13.13
N ARG A 219 14.11 -11.22 11.82
CA ARG A 219 14.66 -10.24 10.87
C ARG A 219 13.69 -9.07 10.64
N LEU A 220 12.39 -9.32 10.61
CA LEU A 220 11.37 -8.29 10.36
C LEU A 220 11.03 -7.49 11.61
N ARG A 221 11.12 -8.10 12.80
CA ARG A 221 10.68 -7.55 14.09
C ARG A 221 11.21 -6.14 14.36
N PRO A 222 12.51 -5.83 14.20
CA PRO A 222 13.01 -4.49 14.46
C PRO A 222 12.36 -3.39 13.62
N PHE A 223 11.95 -3.70 12.39
CA PHE A 223 11.30 -2.74 11.51
C PHE A 223 9.85 -2.54 11.95
N VAL A 224 9.13 -3.63 12.25
CA VAL A 224 7.76 -3.53 12.76
C VAL A 224 7.69 -2.82 14.12
N ASP A 225 8.66 -3.05 15.01
CA ASP A 225 8.74 -2.38 16.31
C ASP A 225 8.90 -0.86 16.14
N VAL A 226 9.73 -0.39 15.19
CA VAL A 226 9.85 1.03 14.85
C VAL A 226 8.51 1.59 14.35
N LEU A 227 7.80 0.86 13.50
CA LEU A 227 6.50 1.29 12.99
C LEU A 227 5.46 1.40 14.10
N ILE A 228 5.39 0.42 15.00
CA ILE A 228 4.50 0.44 16.17
C ILE A 228 4.84 1.63 17.07
N GLN A 229 6.12 1.87 17.34
CA GLN A 229 6.56 2.97 18.19
C GLN A 229 6.30 4.34 17.57
N ALA A 230 6.54 4.52 16.27
CA ALA A 230 6.41 5.80 15.59
C ALA A 230 4.95 6.16 15.28
N PHE A 231 4.21 5.24 14.66
CA PHE A 231 2.85 5.52 14.18
C PHE A 231 1.78 5.20 15.23
N GLY A 232 2.07 4.25 16.12
CA GLY A 232 1.06 3.61 16.97
C GLY A 232 0.18 2.63 16.17
N PRO A 233 -0.43 1.63 16.84
CA PRO A 233 -1.24 0.62 16.16
C PRO A 233 -2.50 1.19 15.47
N ARG A 234 -2.91 2.41 15.83
CA ARG A 234 -4.08 3.09 15.24
C ARG A 234 -3.78 3.80 13.92
N ARG A 235 -2.53 3.77 13.44
CA ARG A 235 -2.14 4.30 12.12
C ARG A 235 -1.41 3.29 11.23
N LEU A 236 -1.35 2.02 11.64
CA LEU A 236 -0.75 0.95 10.84
C LEU A 236 -1.80 0.15 10.08
N ILE A 237 -1.56 -0.15 8.81
CA ILE A 237 -2.49 -0.88 7.96
C ILE A 237 -1.81 -2.16 7.47
N TRP A 238 -2.43 -3.33 7.65
CA TRP A 238 -1.88 -4.57 7.10
C TRP A 238 -2.19 -4.72 5.60
N GLY A 239 -1.24 -5.29 4.86
CA GLY A 239 -1.43 -5.70 3.46
C GLY A 239 -0.46 -6.82 3.08
N SER A 240 -0.83 -7.64 2.11
CA SER A 240 -0.02 -8.79 1.71
C SER A 240 1.12 -8.45 0.76
N ASP A 241 0.94 -7.42 -0.08
CA ASP A 241 1.77 -7.16 -1.26
C ASP A 241 1.75 -8.35 -2.25
N TRP A 242 0.70 -9.17 -2.24
CA TRP A 242 0.56 -10.26 -3.21
C TRP A 242 0.28 -9.68 -4.60
N PRO A 243 0.85 -10.23 -5.68
CA PRO A 243 1.72 -11.40 -5.74
C PRO A 243 3.22 -11.07 -5.69
N MET A 244 3.63 -9.82 -5.46
CA MET A 244 5.04 -9.46 -5.25
C MET A 244 5.65 -10.26 -4.09
N LEU A 245 4.85 -10.53 -3.06
CA LEU A 245 5.16 -11.43 -1.95
C LEU A 245 5.78 -12.77 -2.39
N ASN A 246 5.37 -13.32 -3.54
CA ASN A 246 5.85 -14.61 -4.05
C ASN A 246 7.36 -14.63 -4.36
N LEU A 247 8.02 -13.46 -4.43
CA LEU A 247 9.47 -13.39 -4.60
C LEU A 247 10.26 -13.90 -3.38
N ALA A 248 9.67 -13.84 -2.18
CA ALA A 248 10.37 -14.18 -0.94
C ALA A 248 9.52 -14.96 0.08
N GLY A 249 8.22 -15.10 -0.14
CA GLY A 249 7.33 -15.83 0.77
C GLY A 249 6.03 -16.28 0.11
N ASP A 250 5.10 -16.71 0.95
CA ASP A 250 3.75 -17.09 0.58
C ASP A 250 2.74 -16.38 1.49
N TYR A 251 1.50 -16.28 1.03
CA TYR A 251 0.44 -15.51 1.68
C TYR A 251 0.19 -15.96 3.13
N THR A 252 0.02 -17.27 3.35
CA THR A 252 -0.29 -17.84 4.66
C THR A 252 0.87 -17.62 5.63
N ARG A 253 2.11 -17.83 5.19
CA ARG A 253 3.29 -17.62 6.02
C ARG A 253 3.46 -16.14 6.39
N TRP A 254 3.20 -15.21 5.48
CA TRP A 254 3.23 -13.78 5.80
C TRP A 254 2.14 -13.40 6.80
N PHE A 255 0.92 -13.90 6.61
CA PHE A 255 -0.18 -13.66 7.54
C PHE A 255 0.15 -14.18 8.95
N GLN A 256 0.64 -15.41 9.06
CA GLN A 256 1.08 -16.01 10.33
C GLN A 256 2.25 -15.23 10.98
N ALA A 257 3.22 -14.79 10.18
CA ALA A 257 4.33 -13.98 10.68
C ALA A 257 3.83 -12.63 11.22
N THR A 258 2.85 -12.01 10.55
CA THR A 258 2.20 -10.78 11.01
C THR A 258 1.54 -10.98 12.38
N GLU A 259 0.81 -12.07 12.58
CA GLU A 259 0.21 -12.39 13.89
C GLU A 259 1.26 -12.45 15.02
N VAL A 260 2.44 -13.03 14.73
CA VAL A 260 3.55 -13.10 15.70
C VAL A 260 4.21 -11.74 15.91
N LEU A 261 4.35 -10.94 14.85
CA LEU A 261 4.93 -9.59 14.92
C LEU A 261 4.04 -8.65 15.75
N LEU A 262 2.72 -8.78 15.61
CA LEU A 262 1.71 -7.98 16.33
C LEU A 262 1.29 -8.58 17.68
N GLY A 263 1.85 -9.72 18.08
CA GLY A 263 1.41 -10.46 19.28
C GLY A 263 1.54 -9.72 20.61
N GLY A 264 2.32 -8.64 20.68
CA GLY A 264 2.43 -7.77 21.85
C GLY A 264 1.32 -6.71 21.96
N LEU A 265 0.48 -6.56 20.94
CA LEU A 265 -0.62 -5.58 20.93
C LEU A 265 -1.87 -6.11 21.63
N SER A 266 -2.72 -5.19 22.10
CA SER A 266 -4.05 -5.55 22.57
C SER A 266 -4.90 -6.12 21.43
N GLY A 267 -5.95 -6.89 21.76
CA GLY A 267 -6.87 -7.42 20.75
C GLY A 267 -7.50 -6.33 19.88
N ASP A 268 -7.85 -5.19 20.47
CA ASP A 268 -8.47 -4.06 19.77
C ASP A 268 -7.46 -3.30 18.88
N ASP A 269 -6.19 -3.25 19.28
CA ASP A 269 -5.12 -2.66 18.46
C ASP A 269 -4.75 -3.57 17.29
N ARG A 270 -4.60 -4.88 17.52
CA ARG A 270 -4.38 -5.84 16.43
C ARG A 270 -5.52 -5.83 15.42
N ALA A 271 -6.77 -5.81 15.90
CA ALA A 271 -7.95 -5.65 15.05
C ALA A 271 -7.95 -4.34 14.24
N ALA A 272 -7.42 -3.25 14.81
CA ALA A 272 -7.24 -2.01 14.07
C ALA A 272 -6.24 -2.19 12.93
N VAL A 273 -5.07 -2.77 13.20
CA VAL A 273 -4.03 -2.99 12.18
C VAL A 273 -4.50 -3.90 11.04
N LEU A 274 -5.17 -5.01 11.39
CA LEU A 274 -5.58 -6.04 10.42
C LEU A 274 -6.77 -5.64 9.53
N GLY A 275 -7.48 -4.55 9.82
CA GLY A 275 -8.58 -4.14 8.95
C GLY A 275 -9.26 -2.84 9.33
N GLY A 276 -9.45 -2.57 10.62
CA GLY A 276 -10.17 -1.37 11.06
C GLY A 276 -9.52 -0.05 10.61
N ASN A 277 -8.20 0.01 10.50
CA ASN A 277 -7.47 1.17 9.98
C ASN A 277 -7.64 1.32 8.47
N ALA A 278 -7.68 0.23 7.70
CA ALA A 278 -7.94 0.28 6.25
C ALA A 278 -9.33 0.87 5.97
N VAL A 279 -10.35 0.46 6.74
CA VAL A 279 -11.71 1.04 6.65
C VAL A 279 -11.69 2.54 6.89
N ARG A 280 -10.96 3.00 7.92
CA ARG A 280 -10.89 4.44 8.25
C ARG A 280 -10.11 5.25 7.22
N ALA A 281 -8.95 4.76 6.79
CA ALA A 281 -8.07 5.49 5.88
C ALA A 281 -8.71 5.65 4.49
N TYR A 282 -9.26 4.56 3.94
CA TYR A 282 -9.82 4.53 2.60
C TYR A 282 -11.34 4.74 2.56
N GLN A 283 -11.98 5.00 3.71
CA GLN A 283 -13.44 5.15 3.84
C GLN A 283 -14.20 3.98 3.20
N LEU A 284 -13.74 2.75 3.46
CA LEU A 284 -14.30 1.56 2.82
C LEU A 284 -15.73 1.30 3.30
N ASP A 285 -16.68 1.39 2.39
CA ASP A 285 -18.07 1.03 2.66
C ASP A 285 -18.30 -0.47 2.58
N GLY A 286 -19.39 -0.94 3.20
CA GLY A 286 -20.00 -2.28 3.06
C GLY A 286 -19.06 -3.48 3.24
N VAL A 287 -18.00 -3.32 4.03
CA VAL A 287 -17.10 -4.41 4.40
C VAL A 287 -17.89 -5.44 5.24
N PRO A 288 -17.93 -6.73 4.85
CA PRO A 288 -18.63 -7.76 5.61
C PRO A 288 -18.05 -7.91 7.02
N ALA A 289 -18.91 -8.07 8.04
CA ALA A 289 -18.50 -8.38 9.40
C ALA A 289 -17.71 -9.70 9.47
#